data_AF-A0A7Y5PN79-F1
#
_entry.id   AF-A0A7Y5PN79-F1
#
_cell.length_a   1.000
_cell.length_b   1.000
_cell.length_c   1.000
_cell.angle_alpha   90.00
_cell.angle_beta   90.00
_cell.angle_gamma   90.00
#
_symmetry.space_group_name_H-M   'P 1'
#
loop_
_entity.id
_entity.type
_entity.pdbx_description
1 polymer ?
#
loop_
_entity_poly.entity_id
_entity_poly.type
_entity_poly.pdbx_seq_one_letter_code
_entity_poly.pdbx_strand_id
1 'polypeptide(L)'
;MDAQQPGDHQEPAASVDPTELQASRRRMLRRSLTIAAPAVVTMASTSVMGSTGPLCVPASSFASINAGTSRKPQSGNPCAGLSPGGWKNRDATQWPNPYKPTDLFKDRFTRLGPYSASDTLLSVLSMGGGDDLELGRHIVATVLNAQAGLIPATIFTAAGAVALWDGYVVAGSKFYPNSPAMTPVWGHAEVTAWLKAMMV
;
A
#
# COMPACT_ATOMS: atom_id res chain seq x y z
N MET A 1 45.62 -52.11 33.77
CA MET A 1 44.40 -52.81 33.32
C MET A 1 44.00 -52.05 32.08
N ASP A 2 44.60 -52.45 30.96
CA ASP A 2 44.73 -51.63 29.76
C ASP A 2 43.99 -52.27 28.58
N ALA A 3 43.22 -51.39 27.92
CA ALA A 3 42.84 -51.29 26.51
C ALA A 3 42.22 -52.48 25.74
N GLN A 4 41.05 -52.24 25.12
CA GLN A 4 40.76 -52.62 23.72
C GLN A 4 39.44 -51.97 23.21
N GLN A 5 39.46 -51.41 21.99
CA GLN A 5 38.31 -51.01 21.14
C GLN A 5 38.26 -51.96 19.92
N PRO A 6 37.10 -52.37 19.36
CA PRO A 6 36.60 -51.92 18.01
C PRO A 6 35.05 -52.03 17.91
N GLY A 7 34.27 -51.74 16.85
CA GLY A 7 34.41 -51.45 15.42
C GLY A 7 33.01 -51.59 14.75
N ASP A 8 32.82 -50.97 13.59
CA ASP A 8 31.59 -50.87 12.75
C ASP A 8 30.90 -52.19 12.38
N HIS A 9 29.59 -52.16 12.01
CA HIS A 9 29.00 -52.94 10.89
C HIS A 9 27.59 -52.44 10.47
N GLN A 10 27.27 -52.72 9.21
CA GLN A 10 26.28 -52.15 8.28
C GLN A 10 25.36 -53.28 7.75
N GLU A 11 24.06 -53.06 7.46
CA GLU A 11 23.20 -53.80 6.47
C GLU A 11 21.67 -53.63 6.72
N PRO A 12 20.73 -53.97 5.80
CA PRO A 12 20.67 -53.79 4.33
C PRO A 12 19.33 -53.18 3.84
N ALA A 13 19.25 -52.86 2.55
CA ALA A 13 18.01 -52.49 1.84
C ALA A 13 17.20 -53.73 1.43
N ALA A 14 15.88 -53.72 1.62
CA ALA A 14 14.95 -54.68 1.03
C ALA A 14 13.92 -53.94 0.15
N SER A 15 13.88 -54.32 -1.12
CA SER A 15 12.98 -53.85 -2.18
C SER A 15 11.58 -54.44 -2.03
N VAL A 16 10.53 -53.65 -2.32
CA VAL A 16 9.13 -54.12 -2.35
C VAL A 16 8.56 -53.98 -3.76
N ASP A 17 7.97 -55.07 -4.24
CA ASP A 17 7.46 -55.34 -5.59
C ASP A 17 6.23 -54.46 -5.95
N PRO A 18 6.20 -53.82 -7.14
CA PRO A 18 5.13 -52.89 -7.54
C PRO A 18 3.76 -53.51 -7.83
N THR A 19 3.59 -54.83 -7.79
CA THR A 19 2.30 -55.47 -8.14
C THR A 19 1.24 -55.47 -7.02
N GLU A 20 1.60 -55.33 -5.74
CA GLU A 20 0.60 -55.20 -4.65
C GLU A 20 -0.09 -53.82 -4.60
N LEU A 21 0.53 -52.80 -5.19
CA LEU A 21 0.10 -51.41 -5.10
C LEU A 21 -1.18 -51.08 -5.90
N GLN A 22 -1.60 -51.93 -6.83
CA GLN A 22 -2.77 -51.68 -7.68
C GLN A 22 -4.07 -52.32 -7.17
N ALA A 23 -4.00 -53.40 -6.38
CA ALA A 23 -5.19 -54.03 -5.79
C ALA A 23 -5.74 -53.24 -4.58
N SER A 24 -4.89 -52.48 -3.89
CA SER A 24 -5.28 -51.65 -2.73
C SER A 24 -5.97 -50.32 -3.13
N ARG A 25 -5.85 -49.88 -4.39
CA ARG A 25 -6.37 -48.57 -4.84
C ARG A 25 -7.88 -48.52 -5.11
N ARG A 26 -8.59 -49.65 -5.22
CA ARG A 26 -10.02 -49.66 -5.61
C ARG A 26 -11.00 -49.93 -4.46
N ARG A 27 -10.55 -49.85 -3.19
CA ARG A 27 -11.41 -50.15 -2.04
C ARG A 27 -11.49 -49.04 -0.98
N MET A 28 -11.21 -47.78 -1.34
CA MET A 28 -11.34 -46.65 -0.42
C MET A 28 -12.17 -45.49 -0.97
N LEU A 29 -13.25 -45.77 -1.70
CA LEU A 29 -14.17 -44.74 -2.21
C LEU A 29 -15.64 -44.97 -1.83
N ARG A 30 -15.94 -45.66 -0.71
CA ARG A 30 -17.35 -45.93 -0.34
C ARG A 30 -17.76 -45.74 1.12
N ARG A 31 -16.94 -45.14 2.00
CA ARG A 31 -17.38 -44.90 3.39
C ARG A 31 -16.66 -43.72 4.05
N SER A 32 -17.24 -42.53 3.95
CA SER A 32 -17.15 -41.47 4.99
C SER A 32 -17.93 -40.21 4.58
N LEU A 33 -19.25 -40.33 4.49
CA LEU A 33 -20.13 -39.21 4.80
C LEU A 33 -20.26 -39.18 6.33
N THR A 34 -19.43 -38.38 7.01
CA THR A 34 -19.66 -37.80 8.36
C THR A 34 -18.34 -37.22 8.88
N ILE A 35 -18.42 -36.01 9.45
CA ILE A 35 -17.37 -35.21 10.11
C ILE A 35 -16.75 -34.14 9.18
N ALA A 36 -17.31 -32.92 9.25
CA ALA A 36 -16.70 -31.71 8.72
C ALA A 36 -15.44 -31.39 9.54
N ALA A 37 -14.26 -31.54 8.93
CA ALA A 37 -13.02 -31.07 9.52
C ALA A 37 -12.89 -29.54 9.32
N PRO A 38 -12.49 -28.75 10.33
CA PRO A 38 -12.18 -27.35 10.13
C PRO A 38 -10.92 -27.26 9.26
N ALA A 39 -11.03 -26.68 8.08
CA ALA A 39 -9.87 -26.35 7.27
C ALA A 39 -9.12 -25.20 7.96
N VAL A 40 -7.96 -25.49 8.55
CA VAL A 40 -7.02 -24.46 9.00
C VAL A 40 -6.38 -23.85 7.75
N VAL A 41 -6.82 -22.66 7.36
CA VAL A 41 -6.24 -21.90 6.24
C VAL A 41 -5.04 -21.13 6.77
N THR A 42 -3.83 -21.61 6.50
CA THR A 42 -2.60 -20.83 6.70
C THR A 42 -2.48 -19.79 5.59
N MET A 43 -2.96 -18.57 5.83
CA MET A 43 -2.62 -17.43 4.98
C MET A 43 -1.16 -17.04 5.21
N ALA A 44 -0.27 -17.50 4.33
CA ALA A 44 1.06 -16.95 4.23
C ALA A 44 0.95 -15.54 3.60
N SER A 45 0.99 -14.52 4.43
CA SER A 45 1.10 -13.13 4.02
C SER A 45 2.45 -12.89 3.33
N THR A 46 2.43 -12.66 2.02
CA THR A 46 3.62 -12.22 1.27
C THR A 46 3.52 -10.74 0.92
N SER A 47 4.67 -10.09 0.98
CA SER A 47 4.89 -8.65 1.13
C SER A 47 4.43 -7.76 -0.02
N VAL A 48 4.00 -6.53 0.32
CA VAL A 48 3.78 -5.40 -0.59
C VAL A 48 5.14 -4.83 -1.04
N MET A 49 5.88 -5.55 -1.87
CA MET A 49 7.05 -5.03 -2.58
C MET A 49 7.13 -5.72 -3.94
N GLY A 50 6.31 -5.29 -4.90
CA GLY A 50 6.29 -5.89 -6.24
C GLY A 50 5.60 -5.09 -7.34
N SER A 51 5.16 -3.86 -7.07
CA SER A 51 4.77 -2.93 -8.14
C SER A 51 5.98 -2.09 -8.49
N THR A 52 6.58 -2.34 -9.66
CA THR A 52 7.75 -1.60 -10.18
C THR A 52 7.40 -0.23 -10.78
N GLY A 53 6.23 0.32 -10.41
CA GLY A 53 5.76 1.64 -10.85
C GLY A 53 4.65 2.17 -9.93
N PRO A 54 4.32 3.46 -10.06
CA PRO A 54 3.29 4.10 -9.25
C PRO A 54 1.92 3.43 -9.44
N LEU A 55 1.34 2.99 -8.32
CA LEU A 55 0.00 2.42 -8.24
C LEU A 55 -1.03 3.55 -8.31
N CYS A 56 -1.76 3.59 -9.42
CA CYS A 56 -2.79 4.59 -9.67
C CYS A 56 -4.16 4.02 -9.24
N VAL A 57 -4.41 3.98 -7.93
CA VAL A 57 -5.63 3.40 -7.34
C VAL A 57 -6.29 4.31 -6.31
N PRO A 58 -7.64 4.29 -6.20
CA PRO A 58 -8.32 5.02 -5.15
C PRO A 58 -8.03 4.40 -3.78
N ALA A 59 -8.21 5.18 -2.72
CA ALA A 59 -7.87 4.77 -1.35
C ALA A 59 -8.55 3.46 -0.92
N SER A 60 -9.82 3.25 -1.27
CA SER A 60 -10.54 2.01 -0.96
C SER A 60 -9.93 0.78 -1.63
N SER A 61 -9.47 0.92 -2.87
CA SER A 61 -8.73 -0.13 -3.57
C SER A 61 -7.37 -0.36 -2.93
N PHE A 62 -6.65 0.69 -2.53
CA PHE A 62 -5.38 0.54 -1.83
C PHE A 62 -5.55 -0.17 -0.47
N ALA A 63 -6.62 0.14 0.28
CA ALA A 63 -6.99 -0.56 1.52
C ALA A 63 -7.26 -2.06 1.28
N SER A 64 -7.89 -2.38 0.15
CA SER A 64 -8.24 -3.75 -0.21
C SER A 64 -7.05 -4.55 -0.77
N ILE A 65 -6.20 -3.91 -1.57
CA ILE A 65 -4.97 -4.50 -2.11
C ILE A 65 -4.00 -4.84 -0.97
N ASN A 66 -3.97 -4.01 0.08
CA ASN A 66 -3.18 -4.27 1.29
C ASN A 66 -3.81 -5.37 2.17
N ALA A 67 -5.09 -5.73 1.97
CA ALA A 67 -5.81 -6.75 2.73
C ALA A 67 -5.88 -8.14 2.06
N GLY A 68 -5.38 -8.30 0.83
CA GLY A 68 -5.31 -9.62 0.21
C GLY A 68 -5.20 -9.55 -1.30
N THR A 69 -4.11 -10.11 -1.84
CA THR A 69 -4.04 -10.66 -3.20
C THR A 69 -4.52 -9.76 -4.35
N SER A 70 -3.59 -9.10 -5.05
CA SER A 70 -3.71 -9.02 -6.51
C SER A 70 -2.34 -9.20 -7.16
N ARG A 71 -2.12 -10.41 -7.71
CA ARG A 71 -0.97 -10.78 -8.55
C ARG A 71 -1.19 -10.38 -10.02
N LYS A 72 -2.08 -9.42 -10.30
CA LYS A 72 -2.20 -8.85 -11.64
C LYS A 72 -1.57 -7.45 -11.61
N PRO A 73 -0.55 -7.18 -12.44
CA PRO A 73 -0.13 -5.81 -12.67
C PRO A 73 -1.38 -5.05 -13.13
N GLN A 74 -1.78 -4.01 -12.38
CA GLN A 74 -2.86 -3.17 -12.84
C GLN A 74 -2.38 -2.50 -14.11
N SER A 75 -2.91 -2.97 -15.24
CA SER A 75 -2.67 -2.42 -16.58
C SER A 75 -3.39 -1.09 -16.79
N GLY A 76 -3.59 -0.31 -15.72
CA GLY A 76 -4.03 1.07 -15.80
C GLY A 76 -2.83 1.94 -16.15
N ASN A 77 -3.06 3.03 -16.87
CA ASN A 77 -2.02 4.01 -17.17
C ASN A 77 -1.39 4.45 -15.82
N PRO A 78 -0.06 4.30 -15.63
CA PRO A 78 0.56 4.63 -14.35
C PRO A 78 0.34 6.10 -14.04
N CYS A 79 0.08 6.43 -12.78
CA CYS A 79 0.08 7.82 -12.34
C CYS A 79 1.46 8.40 -12.64
N ALA A 80 1.53 9.57 -13.27
CA ALA A 80 2.80 10.25 -13.54
C ALA A 80 3.06 11.35 -12.50
N GLY A 81 2.52 11.19 -11.29
CA GLY A 81 2.56 12.21 -10.25
C GLY A 81 3.99 12.53 -9.85
N LEU A 82 4.31 13.80 -9.68
CA LEU A 82 5.59 14.24 -9.15
C LEU A 82 5.55 14.21 -7.62
N SER A 83 6.61 13.71 -7.00
CA SER A 83 6.86 13.85 -5.57
C SER A 83 6.91 15.33 -5.13
N PRO A 84 6.84 15.62 -3.81
CA PRO A 84 7.01 16.99 -3.30
C PRO A 84 8.30 17.67 -3.79
N GLY A 85 9.41 16.91 -3.86
CA GLY A 85 10.66 17.40 -4.42
C GLY A 85 10.59 17.70 -5.92
N GLY A 86 9.85 16.87 -6.68
CA GLY A 86 9.60 17.10 -8.10
C GLY A 86 8.88 18.41 -8.38
N TRP A 87 7.86 18.77 -7.57
CA TRP A 87 7.18 20.06 -7.70
C TRP A 87 8.00 21.24 -7.18
N LYS A 88 8.74 21.07 -6.08
CA LYS A 88 9.60 22.11 -5.52
C LYS A 88 10.64 22.62 -6.53
N ASN A 89 11.17 21.73 -7.35
CA ASN A 89 12.23 22.04 -8.32
C ASN A 89 11.69 22.51 -9.68
N ARG A 90 10.37 22.64 -9.86
CA ARG A 90 9.77 23.16 -11.09
C ARG A 90 9.72 24.68 -11.09
N ASP A 91 9.82 25.26 -12.28
CA ASP A 91 9.59 26.69 -12.46
C ASP A 91 8.13 27.05 -12.14
N ALA A 92 7.91 28.26 -11.63
CA ALA A 92 6.59 28.76 -11.25
C ALA A 92 5.57 28.73 -12.41
N THR A 93 6.04 28.84 -13.66
CA THR A 93 5.21 28.79 -14.87
C THR A 93 4.71 27.38 -15.22
N GLN A 94 5.32 26.35 -14.65
CA GLN A 94 4.96 24.95 -14.86
C GLN A 94 3.94 24.45 -13.84
N TRP A 95 3.62 25.25 -12.82
CA TRP A 95 2.58 24.92 -11.86
C TRP A 95 1.20 25.02 -12.52
N PRO A 96 0.31 24.05 -12.27
CA PRO A 96 -0.99 24.03 -12.92
C PRO A 96 -1.91 25.14 -12.39
N ASN A 97 -2.57 25.87 -13.29
CA ASN A 97 -3.57 26.88 -12.94
C ASN A 97 -4.71 26.24 -12.11
N PRO A 98 -5.18 26.85 -11.00
CA PRO A 98 -4.86 28.18 -10.48
C PRO A 98 -3.76 28.25 -9.41
N TYR A 99 -2.99 27.18 -9.20
CA TYR A 99 -2.00 27.13 -8.13
C TYR A 99 -0.72 27.87 -8.50
N LYS A 100 -0.21 28.65 -7.55
CA LYS A 100 1.08 29.33 -7.65
C LYS A 100 1.96 28.95 -6.46
N PRO A 101 3.30 28.95 -6.63
CA PRO A 101 4.22 28.70 -5.52
C PRO A 101 4.03 29.63 -4.32
N THR A 102 3.59 30.86 -4.57
CA THR A 102 3.38 31.91 -3.55
C THR A 102 2.01 31.87 -2.88
N ASP A 103 1.08 31.02 -3.33
CA ASP A 103 -0.23 30.91 -2.70
C ASP A 103 -0.06 30.43 -1.26
N LEU A 104 -0.83 31.02 -0.34
CA LEU A 104 -0.80 30.61 1.05
C LEU A 104 -1.52 29.28 1.23
N PHE A 105 -0.98 28.43 2.09
CA PHE A 105 -1.58 27.14 2.44
C PHE A 105 -3.01 27.32 2.96
N LYS A 106 -3.22 28.32 3.83
CA LYS A 106 -4.53 28.66 4.40
C LYS A 106 -5.60 29.04 3.37
N ASP A 107 -5.19 29.50 2.18
CA ASP A 107 -6.11 29.93 1.13
C ASP A 107 -6.55 28.73 0.26
N ARG A 108 -5.85 27.60 0.36
CA ARG A 108 -6.14 26.35 -0.36
C ARG A 108 -6.70 25.25 0.53
N PHE A 109 -6.34 25.25 1.81
CA PHE A 109 -6.75 24.27 2.81
C PHE A 109 -7.41 25.00 3.99
N THR A 110 -8.59 24.54 4.40
CA THR A 110 -9.34 25.16 5.50
C THR A 110 -8.65 24.91 6.84
N ARG A 111 -7.99 23.77 6.98
CA ARG A 111 -7.27 23.37 8.20
C ARG A 111 -5.78 23.50 8.01
N LEU A 112 -5.12 24.16 8.95
CA LEU A 112 -3.67 24.37 8.88
C LEU A 112 -2.88 23.15 9.37
N GLY A 113 -3.42 22.35 10.30
CA GLY A 113 -2.65 21.29 10.94
C GLY A 113 -1.38 21.87 11.60
N PRO A 114 -0.17 21.36 11.31
CA PRO A 114 1.07 21.87 11.87
C PRO A 114 1.61 23.14 11.18
N TYR A 115 0.96 23.64 10.13
CA TYR A 115 1.45 24.78 9.34
C TYR A 115 0.98 26.14 9.87
N SER A 116 1.71 27.20 9.52
CA SER A 116 1.35 28.58 9.78
C SER A 116 0.44 29.16 8.69
N ALA A 117 -0.35 30.17 9.07
CA ALA A 117 -1.15 30.96 8.15
C ALA A 117 -0.33 31.70 7.07
N SER A 118 0.96 31.91 7.31
CA SER A 118 1.89 32.57 6.38
C SER A 118 2.63 31.61 5.45
N ASP A 119 2.50 30.29 5.66
CA ASP A 119 3.23 29.32 4.86
C ASP A 119 2.67 29.27 3.44
N THR A 120 3.54 29.42 2.45
CA THR A 120 3.18 29.25 1.05
C THR A 120 3.20 27.77 0.66
N LEU A 121 2.53 27.41 -0.43
CA LEU A 121 2.60 26.04 -0.97
C LEU A 121 4.03 25.60 -1.25
N LEU A 122 4.88 26.49 -1.77
CA LEU A 122 6.30 26.18 -1.98
C LEU A 122 7.07 26.01 -0.66
N SER A 123 6.77 26.84 0.35
CA SER A 123 7.35 26.69 1.69
C SER A 123 7.04 25.31 2.24
N VAL A 124 5.76 24.91 2.23
CA VAL A 124 5.31 23.59 2.68
C VAL A 124 6.08 22.48 1.96
N LEU A 125 6.12 22.47 0.62
CA LEU A 125 6.87 21.48 -0.16
C LEU A 125 8.37 21.43 0.18
N SER A 126 8.93 22.54 0.66
CA SER A 126 10.35 22.67 1.01
C SER A 126 10.68 22.29 2.46
N MET A 127 9.66 22.15 3.32
CA MET A 127 9.88 21.83 4.73
C MET A 127 10.47 20.43 4.91
N GLY A 128 11.30 20.28 5.94
CA GLY A 128 11.72 18.98 6.45
C GLY A 128 10.69 18.39 7.44
N GLY A 129 11.08 17.33 8.14
CA GLY A 129 10.27 16.70 9.19
C GLY A 129 9.41 15.53 8.70
N GLY A 130 8.92 14.75 9.68
CA GLY A 130 8.04 13.59 9.50
C GLY A 130 6.59 13.89 9.85
N ASP A 131 5.81 12.84 10.12
CA ASP A 131 4.41 12.93 10.55
C ASP A 131 3.56 13.87 9.68
N ASP A 132 2.66 14.63 10.28
CA ASP A 132 1.72 15.49 9.55
C ASP A 132 2.43 16.56 8.68
N LEU A 133 3.68 16.93 8.99
CA LEU A 133 4.50 17.78 8.12
C LEU A 133 4.89 17.06 6.82
N GLU A 134 5.25 15.78 6.90
CA GLU A 134 5.49 14.95 5.72
C GLU A 134 4.20 14.72 4.93
N LEU A 135 3.09 14.43 5.61
CA LEU A 135 1.82 14.20 4.93
C LEU A 135 1.36 15.45 4.17
N GLY A 136 1.42 16.63 4.79
CA GLY A 136 0.98 17.85 4.13
C GLY A 136 1.82 18.20 2.89
N ARG A 137 3.12 17.86 2.87
CA ARG A 137 3.94 17.94 1.64
C ARG A 137 3.40 17.06 0.52
N HIS A 138 3.10 15.80 0.84
CA HIS A 138 2.54 14.87 -0.13
C HIS A 138 1.12 15.29 -0.55
N ILE A 139 0.33 15.89 0.32
CA ILE A 139 -0.97 16.45 -0.03
C ILE A 139 -0.86 17.61 -1.02
N VAL A 140 0.04 18.57 -0.78
CA VAL A 140 0.26 19.67 -1.73
C VAL A 140 0.71 19.12 -3.09
N ALA A 141 1.65 18.17 -3.10
CA ALA A 141 2.07 17.50 -4.33
C ALA A 141 0.91 16.77 -5.02
N THR A 142 0.02 16.12 -4.26
CA THR A 142 -1.16 15.41 -4.79
C THR A 142 -2.15 16.37 -5.44
N VAL A 143 -2.42 17.52 -4.82
CA VAL A 143 -3.28 18.57 -5.38
C VAL A 143 -2.73 19.02 -6.74
N LEU A 144 -1.43 19.33 -6.80
CA LEU A 144 -0.76 19.76 -8.03
C LEU A 144 -0.79 18.65 -9.10
N ASN A 145 -0.53 17.40 -8.71
CA ASN A 145 -0.58 16.26 -9.62
C ASN A 145 -1.97 16.04 -10.21
N ALA A 146 -3.01 16.08 -9.39
CA ALA A 146 -4.39 15.94 -9.84
C ALA A 146 -4.81 17.10 -10.74
N GLN A 147 -4.43 18.33 -10.39
CA GLN A 147 -4.73 19.51 -11.21
C GLN A 147 -3.99 19.51 -12.55
N ALA A 148 -2.75 19.00 -12.60
CA ALA A 148 -1.97 18.85 -13.81
C ALA A 148 -2.39 17.66 -14.68
N GLY A 149 -3.36 16.85 -14.24
CA GLY A 149 -3.79 15.64 -14.95
C GLY A 149 -2.79 14.47 -14.87
N LEU A 150 -1.81 14.54 -13.97
CA LEU A 150 -0.84 13.46 -13.73
C LEU A 150 -1.44 12.32 -12.90
N ILE A 151 -2.49 12.63 -12.14
CA ILE A 151 -3.39 11.65 -11.52
C ILE A 151 -4.76 11.80 -12.24
N PRO A 152 -5.29 10.73 -12.86
CA PRO A 152 -6.60 10.78 -13.48
C PRO A 152 -7.70 11.11 -12.47
N ALA A 153 -8.65 11.97 -12.86
CA ALA A 153 -9.76 12.37 -12.00
C ALA A 153 -10.68 11.21 -11.57
N THR A 154 -10.65 10.08 -12.30
CA THR A 154 -11.33 8.83 -11.92
C THR A 154 -10.69 8.15 -10.71
N ILE A 155 -9.44 8.47 -10.39
CA ILE A 155 -8.69 7.93 -9.27
C ILE A 155 -8.75 8.89 -8.09
N PHE A 156 -8.36 10.14 -8.30
CA PHE A 156 -8.35 11.16 -7.27
C PHE A 156 -8.35 12.57 -7.88
N THR A 157 -8.97 13.54 -7.19
CA THR A 157 -9.14 14.91 -7.68
C THR A 157 -8.42 15.91 -6.76
N ALA A 158 -8.10 17.09 -7.28
CA ALA A 158 -7.51 18.17 -6.48
C ALA A 158 -8.42 18.57 -5.30
N ALA A 159 -9.73 18.70 -5.53
CA ALA A 159 -10.71 18.95 -4.47
C ALA A 159 -10.78 17.81 -3.45
N GLY A 160 -10.66 16.55 -3.90
CA GLY A 160 -10.59 15.39 -3.03
C GLY A 160 -9.36 15.39 -2.12
N ALA A 161 -8.21 15.83 -2.63
CA ALA A 161 -6.99 15.97 -1.83
C ALA A 161 -7.10 17.06 -0.75
N VAL A 162 -7.73 18.20 -1.07
CA VAL A 162 -8.04 19.26 -0.09
C VAL A 162 -9.00 18.75 0.99
N ALA A 163 -10.10 18.11 0.57
CA ALA A 163 -11.09 17.56 1.49
C ALA A 163 -10.52 16.46 2.39
N LEU A 164 -9.62 15.63 1.85
CA LEU A 164 -8.91 14.61 2.62
C LEU A 164 -8.09 15.25 3.74
N TRP A 165 -7.29 16.26 3.44
CA TRP A 165 -6.48 16.93 4.46
C TRP A 165 -7.32 17.59 5.54
N ASP A 166 -8.35 18.35 5.13
CA ASP A 166 -9.23 19.03 6.08
C ASP A 166 -9.97 18.02 6.98
N GLY A 167 -10.45 16.92 6.40
CA GLY A 167 -11.07 15.82 7.14
C GLY A 167 -10.10 15.09 8.06
N TYR A 168 -8.88 14.84 7.61
CA TYR A 168 -7.82 14.18 8.38
C TYR A 168 -7.45 14.97 9.64
N VAL A 169 -7.26 16.29 9.50
CA VAL A 169 -6.95 17.16 10.65
C VAL A 169 -8.13 17.22 11.62
N VAL A 170 -9.36 17.36 11.12
CA VAL A 170 -10.58 17.39 11.97
C VAL A 170 -10.78 16.08 12.72
N ALA A 171 -10.47 14.95 12.10
CA ALA A 171 -10.60 13.62 12.71
C ALA A 171 -9.46 13.27 13.67
N GLY A 172 -8.53 14.20 13.94
CA GLY A 172 -7.39 13.98 14.83
C GLY A 172 -6.34 13.06 14.19
N SER A 173 -5.95 13.40 12.96
CA SER A 173 -4.93 12.69 12.17
C SER A 173 -5.37 11.27 11.77
N LYS A 174 -6.62 11.16 11.30
CA LYS A 174 -7.27 9.90 10.89
C LYS A 174 -7.98 10.02 9.55
N PHE A 175 -7.88 8.98 8.73
CA PHE A 175 -8.58 8.88 7.45
C PHE A 175 -9.31 7.55 7.30
N TYR A 176 -10.43 7.57 6.58
CA TYR A 176 -11.31 6.41 6.41
C TYR A 176 -11.44 6.09 4.91
N PRO A 177 -10.62 5.19 4.35
CA PRO A 177 -10.61 4.87 2.91
C PRO A 177 -11.91 4.25 2.40
N ASN A 178 -12.72 3.65 3.27
CA ASN A 178 -13.94 2.91 2.91
C ASN A 178 -15.22 3.56 3.46
N SER A 179 -15.32 4.89 3.48
CA SER A 179 -16.55 5.56 3.92
C SER A 179 -17.80 5.01 3.19
N PRO A 180 -18.89 4.64 3.90
CA PRO A 180 -19.17 4.90 5.32
C PRO A 180 -18.76 3.80 6.31
N ALA A 181 -18.10 2.73 5.88
CA ALA A 181 -17.75 1.58 6.75
C ALA A 181 -16.78 1.92 7.90
N MET A 182 -16.26 3.15 7.96
CA MET A 182 -15.35 3.71 8.99
C MET A 182 -14.17 2.81 9.39
N THR A 183 -13.87 1.79 8.58
CA THR A 183 -12.84 0.79 8.82
C THR A 183 -12.25 0.33 7.48
N PRO A 184 -10.92 0.10 7.39
CA PRO A 184 -9.91 0.39 8.42
C PRO A 184 -9.77 1.90 8.65
N VAL A 185 -9.14 2.28 9.77
CA VAL A 185 -8.73 3.67 10.03
C VAL A 185 -7.26 3.78 9.67
N TRP A 186 -6.92 4.77 8.84
CA TRP A 186 -5.55 5.07 8.45
C TRP A 186 -5.01 6.25 9.24
N GLY A 187 -3.77 6.14 9.69
CA GLY A 187 -3.01 7.26 10.24
C GLY A 187 -2.05 7.83 9.20
N HIS A 188 -1.08 8.63 9.68
CA HIS A 188 -0.04 9.25 8.86
C HIS A 188 0.62 8.29 7.88
N ALA A 189 1.06 7.12 8.37
CA ALA A 189 1.86 6.17 7.61
C ALA A 189 1.10 5.60 6.41
N GLU A 190 -0.14 5.13 6.60
CA GLU A 190 -0.91 4.52 5.53
C GLU A 190 -1.36 5.56 4.49
N VAL A 191 -1.80 6.74 4.93
CA VAL A 191 -2.17 7.82 4.01
C VAL A 191 -0.96 8.23 3.18
N THR A 192 0.19 8.45 3.82
CA THR A 192 1.43 8.84 3.13
C THR A 192 1.89 7.75 2.15
N ALA A 193 1.82 6.47 2.55
CA ALA A 193 2.16 5.36 1.66
C ALA A 193 1.26 5.32 0.42
N TRP A 194 -0.03 5.53 0.59
CA TRP A 194 -0.97 5.59 -0.54
C TRP A 194 -0.68 6.78 -1.47
N LEU A 195 -0.43 7.98 -0.92
CA LEU A 195 -0.09 9.15 -1.73
C LEU A 195 1.23 8.97 -2.49
N LYS A 196 2.26 8.42 -1.84
CA LYS A 196 3.55 8.09 -2.46
C LYS A 196 3.39 7.07 -3.58
N ALA A 197 2.47 6.11 -3.43
CA ALA A 197 2.22 5.12 -4.46
C ALA A 197 1.73 5.75 -5.78
N MET A 198 1.16 6.96 -5.76
CA MET A 198 0.73 7.67 -6.97
C MET A 198 1.82 8.59 -7.57
N MET A 199 3.05 8.58 -7.02
CA MET A 199 4.10 9.53 -7.36
C MET A 199 5.44 8.86 -7.71
N VAL A 200 6.30 9.64 -8.37
CA VAL A 200 7.71 9.33 -8.68
C VAL A 200 8.68 10.36 -8.12
#